data_AF-A0A538DI97-F1
#
_entry.id   AF-A0A538DI97-F1
#
_cell.length_a   1.000
_cell.length_b   1.000
_cell.length_c   1.000
_cell.angle_alpha   90.00
_cell.angle_beta   90.00
_cell.angle_gamma   90.00
#
_symmetry.space_group_name_H-M   'P 1'
#
loop_
_entity.id
_entity.type
_entity.pdbx_description
1 polymer ?
#
loop_
_entity_poly.entity_id
_entity_poly.type
_entity_poly.pdbx_seq_one_letter_code
_entity_poly.pdbx_strand_id
1 'polypeptide(L)'
;MGLAVGAAVAFAANTVPAHIIFPVVGRVQYVDDFGVPRPGGPHQGNDIVAAKKSPAVAAEAGKATYWTTSRSAGCMLYLYGDSGTTYYYIHLNNDVTMKNDNRGKCVKGTAYAVKNGAKVTAGQQIAYVGDSGDADGRSAHLHFEVHPGGGKAVSPYPYLQKAYKLLFTAKAGTPFALTLTGTVVSAAIDRLVMNVATSQAWPSALMLTKLNRTIAVSVPETALLQSVGPTDAARTVTNLTLAQKGDKVVVWTQPAPATLKAERGDDGILSAALIQFG
;
A
#
# COMPACT_ATOMS: atom_id res chain seq x y z
N MET A 1 -1.15 -48.99 -22.28
CA MET A 1 -1.60 -47.70 -22.84
C MET A 1 -1.58 -46.69 -21.71
N GLY A 2 -0.57 -45.83 -21.66
CA GLY A 2 -0.42 -44.80 -20.62
C GLY A 2 -0.99 -43.48 -21.12
N LEU A 3 -2.06 -43.01 -20.50
CA LEU A 3 -2.62 -41.68 -20.74
C LEU A 3 -1.76 -40.65 -19.98
N ALA A 4 -0.94 -39.90 -20.71
CA ALA A 4 -0.30 -38.71 -20.19
C ALA A 4 -1.34 -37.61 -20.03
N VAL A 5 -1.62 -37.21 -18.78
CA VAL A 5 -2.43 -36.03 -18.47
C VAL A 5 -1.57 -34.81 -18.76
N GLY A 6 -1.81 -34.17 -19.91
CA GLY A 6 -1.20 -32.90 -20.25
C GLY A 6 -1.70 -31.81 -19.30
N ALA A 7 -0.82 -31.29 -18.46
CA ALA A 7 -1.10 -30.09 -17.69
C ALA A 7 -1.26 -28.93 -18.68
N ALA A 8 -2.49 -28.41 -18.82
CA ALA A 8 -2.74 -27.20 -19.55
C ALA A 8 -2.05 -26.04 -18.81
N VAL A 9 -0.96 -25.53 -19.39
CA VAL A 9 -0.40 -24.24 -19.02
C VAL A 9 -1.42 -23.17 -19.41
N ALA A 10 -2.14 -22.65 -18.41
CA ALA A 10 -2.97 -21.48 -18.60
C ALA A 10 -2.07 -20.31 -19.02
N PHE A 11 -2.17 -19.88 -20.27
CA PHE A 11 -1.56 -18.63 -20.71
C PHE A 11 -2.18 -17.50 -19.90
N ALA A 12 -1.35 -16.70 -19.22
CA ALA A 12 -1.80 -15.49 -18.55
C ALA A 12 -2.57 -14.64 -19.56
N ALA A 13 -3.82 -14.29 -19.26
CA ALA A 13 -4.55 -13.36 -20.08
C ALA A 13 -3.82 -12.01 -20.00
N ASN A 14 -3.25 -11.53 -21.12
CA ASN A 14 -2.51 -10.27 -21.28
C ASN A 14 -3.39 -9.03 -21.02
N THR A 15 -4.02 -8.99 -19.86
CA THR A 15 -5.08 -8.08 -19.47
C THR A 15 -4.82 -7.59 -18.07
N VAL A 16 -5.14 -6.33 -17.83
CA VAL A 16 -4.98 -5.72 -16.51
C VAL A 16 -5.94 -6.41 -15.53
N PRO A 17 -5.48 -6.81 -14.33
CA PRO A 17 -6.36 -7.36 -13.31
C PRO A 17 -7.53 -6.41 -12.99
N ALA A 18 -8.71 -6.98 -12.72
CA ALA A 18 -9.90 -6.19 -12.39
C ALA A 18 -9.69 -5.28 -11.17
N HIS A 19 -8.86 -5.73 -10.22
CA HIS A 19 -8.43 -4.95 -9.06
C HIS A 19 -6.93 -5.12 -8.88
N ILE A 20 -6.19 -4.02 -9.04
CA ILE A 20 -4.79 -3.92 -8.63
C ILE A 20 -4.70 -3.37 -7.20
N ILE A 21 -3.51 -3.42 -6.62
CA ILE A 21 -3.17 -2.64 -5.42
C ILE A 21 -2.84 -1.22 -5.87
N PHE A 22 -3.34 -0.23 -5.13
CA PHE A 22 -3.03 1.16 -5.39
C PHE A 22 -1.52 1.36 -5.19
N PRO A 23 -0.77 1.87 -6.19
CA PRO A 23 0.69 1.72 -6.25
C PRO A 23 1.46 2.59 -5.26
N VAL A 24 0.78 3.44 -4.48
CA VAL A 24 1.35 4.28 -3.43
C VAL A 24 0.58 4.10 -2.13
N VAL A 25 1.29 3.82 -1.04
CA VAL A 25 0.68 3.69 0.30
C VAL A 25 0.71 5.05 1.00
N GLY A 26 -0.47 5.51 1.44
CA GLY A 26 -0.64 6.76 2.17
C GLY A 26 -1.55 7.76 1.47
N ARG A 27 -1.41 9.03 1.84
CA ARG A 27 -2.22 10.12 1.27
C ARG A 27 -1.68 10.49 -0.10
N VAL A 28 -2.59 10.55 -1.07
CA VAL A 28 -2.28 10.87 -2.46
C VAL A 28 -3.25 11.89 -3.05
N GLN A 29 -2.82 12.57 -4.10
CA GLN A 29 -3.65 13.41 -4.96
C GLN A 29 -3.34 13.08 -6.41
N TYR A 30 -4.37 12.89 -7.22
CA TYR A 30 -4.25 12.60 -8.64
C TYR A 30 -5.57 12.92 -9.35
N VAL A 31 -5.50 13.18 -10.65
CA VAL A 31 -6.64 13.40 -11.54
C VAL A 31 -6.46 12.52 -12.77
N ASP A 32 -7.46 12.47 -13.66
CA ASP A 32 -7.26 11.83 -14.96
C ASP A 32 -6.45 12.78 -15.87
N ASP A 33 -5.14 12.58 -15.92
CA ASP A 33 -4.19 13.34 -16.73
C ASP A 33 -3.53 12.48 -17.82
N PHE A 34 -4.02 11.27 -18.07
CA PHE A 34 -3.56 10.45 -19.19
C PHE A 34 -3.89 11.15 -20.53
N GLY A 35 -2.94 11.16 -21.46
CA GLY A 35 -3.11 11.78 -22.77
C GLY A 35 -2.93 13.31 -22.79
N VAL A 36 -2.78 13.97 -21.63
CA VAL A 36 -2.52 15.42 -21.57
C VAL A 36 -1.24 15.74 -22.36
N PRO A 37 -1.25 16.74 -23.27
CA PRO A 37 -0.07 17.10 -24.06
C PRO A 37 1.13 17.49 -23.19
N ARG A 38 2.30 16.90 -23.46
CA ARG A 38 3.59 17.29 -22.86
C ARG A 38 4.63 17.54 -23.97
N PRO A 39 5.73 18.27 -23.67
CA PRO A 39 6.80 18.54 -24.65
C PRO A 39 7.41 17.30 -25.32
N GLY A 40 7.27 16.10 -24.74
CA GLY A 40 7.73 14.82 -25.30
C GLY A 40 6.63 13.94 -25.91
N GLY A 41 5.41 14.45 -26.05
CA GLY A 41 4.23 13.69 -26.49
C GLY A 41 3.12 13.64 -25.43
N PRO A 42 1.99 12.98 -25.72
CA PRO A 42 0.91 12.82 -24.77
C PRO A 42 1.37 12.02 -23.55
N HIS A 43 0.94 12.44 -22.36
CA HIS A 43 1.22 11.77 -21.09
C HIS A 43 0.77 10.30 -21.11
N GLN A 44 1.67 9.35 -20.86
CA GLN A 44 1.41 7.91 -20.97
C GLN A 44 0.99 7.24 -19.63
N GLY A 45 0.81 8.04 -18.58
CA GLY A 45 0.48 7.54 -17.25
C GLY A 45 -0.46 8.46 -16.50
N ASN A 46 -0.54 8.24 -15.19
CA ASN A 46 -1.11 9.18 -14.25
C ASN A 46 -0.05 9.61 -13.24
N ASP A 47 0.00 10.91 -12.91
CA ASP A 47 0.87 11.42 -11.86
C ASP A 47 0.15 11.35 -10.50
N ILE A 48 0.68 10.52 -9.61
CA ILE A 48 0.16 10.30 -8.27
C ILE A 48 1.02 11.08 -7.27
N VAL A 49 0.60 12.30 -6.97
CA VAL A 49 1.29 13.18 -6.00
C VAL A 49 1.18 12.57 -4.61
N ALA A 50 2.32 12.42 -3.94
CA ALA A 50 2.43 11.88 -2.60
C ALA A 50 3.60 12.52 -1.85
N ALA A 51 3.69 12.30 -0.54
CA ALA A 51 4.87 12.75 0.20
C ALA A 51 6.13 12.06 -0.35
N LYS A 52 7.24 12.79 -0.44
CA LYS A 52 8.55 12.23 -0.79
C LYS A 52 8.86 11.05 0.14
N LYS A 53 9.39 9.97 -0.42
CA LYS A 53 9.65 8.67 0.23
C LYS A 53 8.43 7.88 0.71
N SER A 54 7.22 8.26 0.29
CA SER A 54 6.05 7.37 0.48
C SER A 54 6.34 6.00 -0.13
N PRO A 55 5.86 4.89 0.47
CA PRO A 55 6.06 3.57 -0.09
C PRO A 55 5.37 3.43 -1.46
N ALA A 56 6.14 3.09 -2.49
CA ALA A 56 5.60 2.61 -3.75
C ALA A 56 5.58 1.07 -3.72
N VAL A 57 4.41 0.49 -3.97
CA VAL A 57 4.13 -0.95 -3.80
C VAL A 57 3.77 -1.61 -5.12
N ALA A 58 4.01 -2.91 -5.21
CA ALA A 58 3.67 -3.69 -6.39
C ALA A 58 2.15 -3.74 -6.60
N ALA A 59 1.69 -3.28 -7.78
CA ALA A 59 0.27 -3.25 -8.16
C ALA A 59 -0.34 -4.66 -8.24
N GLU A 60 0.49 -5.65 -8.57
CA GLU A 60 0.16 -7.07 -8.50
C GLU A 60 1.44 -7.89 -8.21
N ALA A 61 1.31 -9.22 -8.10
CA ALA A 61 2.47 -10.09 -8.01
C ALA A 61 3.24 -10.10 -9.34
N GLY A 62 4.56 -10.28 -9.28
CA GLY A 62 5.38 -10.26 -10.49
C GLY A 62 6.86 -10.13 -10.21
N LYS A 63 7.58 -9.54 -11.18
CA LYS A 63 9.03 -9.30 -11.12
C LYS A 63 9.35 -7.81 -11.27
N ALA A 64 10.01 -7.23 -10.27
CA ALA A 64 10.46 -5.84 -10.29
C ALA A 64 11.88 -5.74 -10.86
N THR A 65 12.06 -4.99 -11.96
CA THR A 65 13.35 -4.78 -12.64
C THR A 65 13.64 -3.30 -12.75
N TYR A 66 14.84 -2.88 -12.33
CA TYR A 66 15.25 -1.48 -12.39
C TYR A 66 15.40 -1.03 -13.84
N TRP A 67 15.12 0.24 -14.06
CA TRP A 67 15.40 0.91 -15.32
C TRP A 67 15.88 2.33 -15.00
N THR A 68 17.00 2.74 -15.59
CA THR A 68 17.66 4.03 -15.24
C THR A 68 18.33 4.69 -16.44
N THR A 69 18.06 4.21 -17.65
CA THR A 69 18.71 4.69 -18.88
C THR A 69 18.09 5.98 -19.42
N SER A 70 16.89 6.33 -18.94
CA SER A 70 16.20 7.56 -19.33
C SER A 70 16.49 8.69 -18.33
N ARG A 71 17.12 9.77 -18.81
CA ARG A 71 17.38 10.96 -18.00
C ARG A 71 16.10 11.65 -17.55
N SER A 72 15.07 11.70 -18.40
CA SER A 72 13.79 12.33 -18.05
C SER A 72 13.01 11.53 -17.02
N ALA A 73 13.04 10.19 -17.11
CA ALA A 73 12.34 9.35 -16.13
C ALA A 73 13.06 9.26 -14.78
N GLY A 74 14.38 9.48 -14.76
CA GLY A 74 15.19 9.39 -13.55
C GLY A 74 15.30 7.95 -13.03
N CYS A 75 15.18 7.77 -11.72
CA CYS A 75 15.11 6.45 -11.12
C CYS A 75 13.74 5.85 -11.40
N MET A 76 13.70 4.68 -12.04
CA MET A 76 12.44 4.00 -12.33
C MET A 76 12.59 2.49 -12.23
N LEU A 77 11.47 1.78 -12.25
CA LEU A 77 11.44 0.34 -12.42
C LEU A 77 10.24 -0.08 -13.26
N TYR A 78 10.36 -1.26 -13.85
CA TYR A 78 9.24 -2.00 -14.41
C TYR A 78 8.82 -3.10 -13.44
N LEU A 79 7.53 -3.21 -13.23
CA LEU A 79 6.91 -4.39 -12.65
C LEU A 79 6.32 -5.21 -13.79
N TYR A 80 6.94 -6.34 -14.10
CA TYR A 80 6.36 -7.35 -14.98
C TYR A 80 5.38 -8.18 -14.16
N GLY A 81 4.09 -7.86 -14.26
CA GLY A 81 3.02 -8.53 -13.52
C GLY A 81 2.78 -9.96 -14.01
N ASP A 82 2.34 -10.82 -13.10
CA ASP A 82 2.00 -12.22 -13.43
C ASP A 82 0.80 -12.30 -14.39
N SER A 83 -0.03 -11.26 -14.48
CA SER A 83 -1.07 -11.09 -15.50
C SER A 83 -0.53 -10.88 -16.93
N GLY A 84 0.78 -10.67 -17.11
CA GLY A 84 1.35 -10.22 -18.39
C GLY A 84 1.23 -8.71 -18.62
N THR A 85 0.58 -7.96 -17.73
CA THR A 85 0.62 -6.49 -17.72
C THR A 85 1.98 -6.00 -17.19
N THR A 86 2.58 -5.03 -17.85
CA THR A 86 3.76 -4.33 -17.34
C THR A 86 3.37 -2.97 -16.78
N TYR A 87 3.88 -2.63 -15.61
CA TYR A 87 3.64 -1.33 -14.97
C TYR A 87 4.94 -0.57 -14.84
N TYR A 88 4.91 0.72 -15.17
CA TYR A 88 6.09 1.58 -15.02
C TYR A 88 5.92 2.43 -13.78
N TYR A 89 6.99 2.49 -12.98
CA TYR A 89 7.08 3.30 -11.77
C TYR A 89 8.20 4.31 -11.98
N ILE A 90 7.84 5.54 -12.30
CA ILE A 90 8.75 6.59 -12.77
C ILE A 90 8.85 7.74 -11.74
N HIS A 91 9.95 8.49 -11.79
CA HIS A 91 10.32 9.55 -10.84
C HIS A 91 10.55 9.06 -9.40
N LEU A 92 11.05 7.83 -9.23
CA LEU A 92 11.36 7.27 -7.91
C LEU A 92 12.45 8.08 -7.19
N ASN A 93 12.51 7.95 -5.87
CA ASN A 93 13.38 8.77 -5.01
C ASN A 93 14.87 8.62 -5.33
N ASN A 94 15.56 9.76 -5.47
CA ASN A 94 17.01 9.86 -5.52
C ASN A 94 17.56 10.77 -4.40
N ASP A 95 16.80 11.03 -3.34
CA ASP A 95 17.25 11.84 -2.20
C ASP A 95 17.61 11.01 -0.98
N VAL A 96 18.67 11.43 -0.28
CA VAL A 96 19.07 10.81 1.00
C VAL A 96 18.28 11.40 2.17
N THR A 97 17.95 12.69 2.11
CA THR A 97 17.12 13.37 3.13
C THR A 97 15.68 13.53 2.65
N MET A 98 14.84 14.25 3.41
CA MET A 98 13.51 14.67 2.96
C MET A 98 13.55 15.93 2.09
N LYS A 99 14.72 16.57 1.95
CA LYS A 99 14.94 17.71 1.07
C LYS A 99 15.27 17.20 -0.34
N ASN A 100 15.11 18.07 -1.34
CA ASN A 100 15.67 17.82 -2.66
C ASN A 100 17.19 18.05 -2.63
N ASP A 101 17.94 16.98 -2.39
CA ASP A 101 19.40 16.97 -2.35
C ASP A 101 20.05 16.24 -3.53
N ASN A 102 19.32 15.40 -4.26
CA ASN A 102 19.79 14.64 -5.42
C ASN A 102 21.07 13.82 -5.17
N ARG A 103 21.44 13.58 -3.89
CA ARG A 103 22.69 12.90 -3.52
C ARG A 103 22.55 11.38 -3.53
N GLY A 104 21.30 10.89 -3.54
CA GLY A 104 21.00 9.48 -3.64
C GLY A 104 21.19 8.97 -5.07
N LYS A 105 21.57 7.71 -5.19
CA LYS A 105 21.64 7.01 -6.48
C LYS A 105 20.37 6.18 -6.69
N CYS A 106 20.10 5.78 -7.93
CA CYS A 106 19.07 4.78 -8.24
C CYS A 106 19.50 3.39 -7.78
N VAL A 107 19.49 3.16 -6.46
CA VAL A 107 19.93 1.93 -5.81
C VAL A 107 18.96 1.51 -4.72
N LYS A 108 19.07 0.25 -4.30
CA LYS A 108 18.31 -0.28 -3.16
C LYS A 108 18.66 0.52 -1.90
N GLY A 109 17.64 0.91 -1.14
CA GLY A 109 17.75 1.74 0.06
C GLY A 109 17.56 3.24 -0.20
N THR A 110 17.62 3.68 -1.46
CA THR A 110 17.33 5.07 -1.86
C THR A 110 16.09 5.12 -2.74
N ALA A 111 16.15 4.53 -3.94
CA ALA A 111 15.04 4.51 -4.89
C ALA A 111 14.19 3.26 -4.71
N TYR A 112 14.84 2.13 -4.43
CA TYR A 112 14.23 0.80 -4.46
C TYR A 112 14.22 0.15 -3.08
N ALA A 113 13.17 -0.59 -2.75
CA ALA A 113 13.08 -1.38 -1.52
C ALA A 113 13.51 -2.84 -1.74
N VAL A 114 13.40 -3.34 -2.98
CA VAL A 114 13.78 -4.70 -3.38
C VAL A 114 15.00 -4.68 -4.31
N LYS A 115 15.73 -5.80 -4.43
CA LYS A 115 16.84 -5.93 -5.39
C LYS A 115 16.33 -5.95 -6.83
N ASN A 116 17.19 -5.60 -7.78
CA ASN A 116 16.87 -5.74 -9.21
C ASN A 116 16.50 -7.20 -9.55
N GLY A 117 15.42 -7.38 -10.31
CA GLY A 117 14.90 -8.69 -10.72
C GLY A 117 14.20 -9.47 -9.60
N ALA A 118 13.84 -8.83 -8.48
CA ALA A 118 13.14 -9.49 -7.39
C ALA A 118 11.75 -9.95 -7.82
N LYS A 119 11.40 -11.20 -7.47
CA LYS A 119 10.00 -11.63 -7.41
C LYS A 119 9.32 -10.94 -6.22
N VAL A 120 8.13 -10.43 -6.44
CA VAL A 120 7.37 -9.64 -5.47
C VAL A 120 5.93 -10.12 -5.42
N THR A 121 5.31 -9.95 -4.26
CA THR A 121 3.88 -10.17 -4.08
C THR A 121 3.13 -8.86 -4.23
N ALA A 122 1.85 -8.91 -4.60
CA ALA A 122 0.99 -7.72 -4.64
C ALA A 122 1.01 -7.01 -3.29
N GLY A 123 1.13 -5.68 -3.29
CA GLY A 123 1.18 -4.86 -2.08
C GLY A 123 2.55 -4.76 -1.40
N GLN A 124 3.52 -5.60 -1.79
CA GLN A 124 4.89 -5.51 -1.27
C GLN A 124 5.52 -4.18 -1.69
N GLN A 125 6.17 -3.48 -0.75
CA GLN A 125 6.96 -2.29 -1.08
C GLN A 125 8.13 -2.65 -2.01
N ILE A 126 8.21 -1.95 -3.14
CA ILE A 126 9.24 -2.14 -4.16
C ILE A 126 10.11 -0.91 -4.37
N ALA A 127 9.60 0.27 -4.03
CA ALA A 127 10.31 1.53 -4.21
C ALA A 127 9.83 2.63 -3.26
N TYR A 128 10.38 3.82 -3.45
CA TYR A 128 10.06 5.06 -2.73
C TYR A 128 9.67 6.13 -3.73
N VAL A 129 8.53 6.79 -3.50
CA VAL A 129 8.09 7.95 -4.31
C VAL A 129 9.11 9.08 -4.22
N GLY A 130 9.40 9.74 -5.34
CA GLY A 130 10.36 10.83 -5.41
C GLY A 130 9.98 11.88 -6.43
N ASP A 131 11.00 12.57 -6.92
CA ASP A 131 10.96 13.63 -7.93
C ASP A 131 12.17 13.53 -8.87
N SER A 132 12.79 12.36 -9.02
CA SER A 132 13.98 12.24 -9.89
C SER A 132 13.63 12.42 -11.38
N GLY A 133 14.63 12.76 -12.19
CA GLY A 133 14.43 12.97 -13.63
C GLY A 133 13.97 14.39 -13.93
N ASP A 134 13.03 14.57 -14.85
CA ASP A 134 12.48 15.90 -15.19
C ASP A 134 11.41 16.41 -14.20
N ALA A 135 11.06 15.58 -13.21
CA ALA A 135 10.29 15.95 -12.04
C ALA A 135 11.10 16.72 -10.98
N ASP A 136 12.43 16.85 -11.14
CA ASP A 136 13.33 17.37 -10.11
C ASP A 136 12.94 18.78 -9.64
N GLY A 137 12.88 18.95 -8.32
CA GLY A 137 12.49 20.21 -7.66
C GLY A 137 10.99 20.55 -7.73
N ARG A 138 10.16 19.68 -8.31
CA ARG A 138 8.69 19.81 -8.33
C ARG A 138 8.08 19.04 -7.15
N SER A 139 6.75 18.91 -7.15
CA SER A 139 6.05 18.05 -6.19
C SER A 139 6.42 16.60 -6.43
N ALA A 140 6.86 15.89 -5.38
CA ALA A 140 7.12 14.46 -5.45
C ALA A 140 5.85 13.69 -5.86
N HIS A 141 6.00 12.76 -6.80
CA HIS A 141 4.90 11.97 -7.34
C HIS A 141 5.42 10.65 -7.91
N LEU A 142 4.53 9.67 -8.00
CA LEU A 142 4.75 8.48 -8.81
C LEU A 142 4.09 8.72 -10.17
N HIS A 143 4.88 8.79 -11.22
CA HIS A 143 4.34 8.64 -12.57
C HIS A 143 4.12 7.14 -12.82
N PHE A 144 2.86 6.74 -12.97
CA PHE A 144 2.47 5.34 -13.05
C PHE A 144 1.85 5.04 -14.42
N GLU A 145 2.43 4.08 -15.16
CA GLU A 145 1.90 3.64 -16.47
C GLU A 145 1.41 2.19 -16.40
N VAL A 146 0.45 1.85 -17.27
CA VAL A 146 -0.14 0.51 -17.39
C VAL A 146 -0.04 0.04 -18.85
N HIS A 147 0.65 -1.07 -19.07
CA HIS A 147 0.91 -1.65 -20.40
C HIS A 147 0.42 -3.10 -20.47
N PRO A 148 -0.83 -3.34 -20.90
CA PRO A 148 -1.36 -4.69 -21.08
C PRO A 148 -0.53 -5.46 -22.09
N GLY A 149 -0.07 -6.68 -21.73
CA GLY A 149 0.81 -7.49 -22.57
C GLY A 149 2.18 -6.85 -22.86
N GLY A 150 2.58 -5.80 -22.12
CA GLY A 150 3.77 -5.00 -22.42
C GLY A 150 3.66 -4.10 -23.65
N GLY A 151 2.42 -3.90 -24.17
CA GLY A 151 2.15 -3.10 -25.36
C GLY A 151 2.07 -1.59 -25.10
N LYS A 152 1.20 -0.91 -25.85
CA LYS A 152 0.94 0.53 -25.69
C LYS A 152 0.36 0.82 -24.30
N ALA A 153 0.66 2.00 -23.76
CA ALA A 153 0.05 2.45 -22.53
C ALA A 153 -1.47 2.61 -22.70
N VAL A 154 -2.21 2.26 -21.64
CA VAL A 154 -3.63 2.56 -21.50
C VAL A 154 -3.81 3.43 -20.26
N SER A 155 -4.89 4.22 -20.20
CA SER A 155 -5.15 5.07 -19.03
C SER A 155 -5.15 4.25 -17.73
N PRO A 156 -4.27 4.58 -16.77
CA PRO A 156 -4.28 3.96 -15.44
C PRO A 156 -5.50 4.34 -14.59
N TYR A 157 -6.09 5.50 -14.85
CA TYR A 157 -7.10 6.13 -14.00
C TYR A 157 -8.27 5.20 -13.63
N PRO A 158 -8.90 4.46 -14.57
CA PRO A 158 -10.00 3.55 -14.22
C PRO A 158 -9.59 2.42 -13.27
N TYR A 159 -8.34 1.96 -13.35
CA TYR A 159 -7.80 0.92 -12.47
C TYR A 159 -7.46 1.49 -11.10
N LEU A 160 -6.88 2.71 -11.06
CA LEU A 160 -6.58 3.43 -9.82
C LEU A 160 -7.85 3.72 -9.00
N GLN A 161 -8.97 4.05 -9.65
CA GLN A 161 -10.25 4.28 -8.98
C GLN A 161 -10.80 3.03 -8.27
N LYS A 162 -10.49 1.84 -8.79
CA LYS A 162 -10.95 0.55 -8.25
C LYS A 162 -9.91 -0.13 -7.38
N ALA A 163 -8.68 0.38 -7.34
CA ALA A 163 -7.57 -0.29 -6.70
C ALA A 163 -7.75 -0.40 -5.18
N TYR A 164 -7.27 -1.51 -4.62
CA TYR A 164 -7.24 -1.68 -3.17
C TYR A 164 -6.16 -0.80 -2.55
N LYS A 165 -6.55 0.03 -1.58
CA LYS A 165 -5.62 0.81 -0.75
C LYS A 165 -5.29 0.05 0.52
N LEU A 166 -4.01 0.02 0.87
CA LEU A 166 -3.51 -0.72 2.03
C LEU A 166 -3.57 0.13 3.30
N LEU A 167 -3.80 -0.51 4.45
CA LEU A 167 -3.65 0.04 5.80
C LEU A 167 -2.20 0.04 6.28
N PHE A 168 -1.34 -0.78 5.68
CA PHE A 168 0.11 -0.80 5.84
C PHE A 168 0.72 -1.63 4.70
N THR A 169 2.05 -1.66 4.57
CA THR A 169 2.74 -2.58 3.65
C THR A 169 3.87 -3.25 4.38
N ALA A 170 4.06 -4.54 4.12
CA ALA A 170 5.21 -5.30 4.56
C ALA A 170 5.62 -6.29 3.46
N LYS A 171 6.71 -7.01 3.68
CA LYS A 171 6.97 -8.19 2.88
C LYS A 171 6.09 -9.33 3.40
N ALA A 172 5.44 -10.08 2.51
CA ALA A 172 4.64 -11.24 2.89
C ALA A 172 5.41 -12.18 3.85
N GLY A 173 4.73 -12.60 4.91
CA GLY A 173 5.28 -13.43 5.99
C GLY A 173 6.08 -12.67 7.05
N THR A 174 6.45 -11.41 6.85
CA THR A 174 7.13 -10.61 7.88
C THR A 174 6.19 -10.36 9.05
N PRO A 175 6.62 -10.59 10.31
CA PRO A 175 5.83 -10.25 11.47
C PRO A 175 5.50 -8.76 11.50
N PHE A 176 4.24 -8.45 11.76
CA PHE A 176 3.77 -7.08 11.97
C PHE A 176 2.81 -7.02 13.14
N ALA A 177 2.66 -5.83 13.71
CA ALA A 177 1.52 -5.45 14.55
C ALA A 177 1.11 -4.03 14.20
N LEU A 178 -0.16 -3.70 14.42
CA LEU A 178 -0.70 -2.37 14.16
C LEU A 178 -1.18 -1.72 15.45
N THR A 179 -0.99 -0.41 15.53
CA THR A 179 -1.80 0.48 16.36
C THR A 179 -2.76 1.22 15.44
N LEU A 180 -4.05 0.98 15.60
CA LEU A 180 -5.12 1.62 14.84
C LEU A 180 -5.82 2.62 15.76
N THR A 181 -6.04 3.84 15.28
CA THR A 181 -6.90 4.81 15.98
C THR A 181 -8.09 5.16 15.12
N GLY A 182 -9.22 5.43 15.75
CA GLY A 182 -10.45 5.70 15.02
C GLY A 182 -11.65 5.90 15.93
N THR A 183 -12.82 5.65 15.34
CA THR A 183 -14.09 5.68 16.06
C THR A 183 -14.83 4.36 15.90
N VAL A 184 -15.57 3.97 16.93
CA VAL A 184 -16.41 2.78 16.92
C VAL A 184 -17.56 2.97 15.93
N VAL A 185 -17.83 1.95 15.10
CA VAL A 185 -19.00 1.87 14.24
C VAL A 185 -20.06 0.97 14.87
N SER A 186 -19.63 -0.21 15.33
CA SER A 186 -20.46 -1.16 16.10
C SER A 186 -19.56 -2.13 16.87
N ALA A 187 -20.05 -2.67 17.97
CA ALA A 187 -19.33 -3.63 18.79
C ALA A 187 -20.20 -4.86 19.11
N ALA A 188 -19.61 -6.04 19.00
CA ALA A 188 -20.14 -7.32 19.45
C ALA A 188 -19.13 -7.98 20.40
N ILE A 189 -19.47 -9.12 20.98
CA ILE A 189 -18.62 -9.78 22.00
C ILE A 189 -17.24 -10.14 21.44
N ASP A 190 -17.18 -10.61 20.20
CA ASP A 190 -15.98 -11.14 19.53
C ASP A 190 -15.48 -10.26 18.37
N ARG A 191 -16.09 -9.06 18.19
CA ARG A 191 -15.84 -8.22 17.02
C ARG A 191 -16.03 -6.75 17.33
N LEU A 192 -15.05 -5.95 16.92
CA LEU A 192 -15.14 -4.49 16.88
C LEU A 192 -15.13 -4.01 15.43
N VAL A 193 -16.18 -3.33 15.00
CA VAL A 193 -16.17 -2.59 13.73
C VAL A 193 -15.80 -1.14 14.03
N MET A 194 -14.74 -0.65 13.40
CA MET A 194 -14.24 0.71 13.62
C MET A 194 -13.98 1.42 12.30
N ASN A 195 -14.17 2.74 12.28
CA ASN A 195 -13.65 3.60 11.24
C ASN A 195 -12.22 4.01 11.59
N VAL A 196 -11.24 3.47 10.88
CA VAL A 196 -9.82 3.72 11.08
C VAL A 196 -9.45 5.09 10.51
N ALA A 197 -8.91 5.95 11.36
CA ALA A 197 -8.38 7.27 11.03
C ALA A 197 -6.85 7.27 10.89
N THR A 198 -6.15 6.48 11.71
CA THR A 198 -4.70 6.26 11.57
C THR A 198 -4.33 4.79 11.73
N SER A 199 -3.25 4.40 11.07
CA SER A 199 -2.64 3.08 11.16
C SER A 199 -1.14 3.24 11.31
N GLN A 200 -0.59 2.74 12.41
CA GLN A 200 0.84 2.70 12.67
C GLN A 200 1.32 1.26 12.68
N ALA A 201 2.26 0.92 11.79
CA ALA A 201 2.75 -0.44 11.62
C ALA A 201 4.14 -0.66 12.25
N TRP A 202 4.26 -1.71 13.06
CA TRP A 202 5.50 -2.15 13.70
C TRP A 202 6.03 -3.41 13.02
N PRO A 203 7.36 -3.54 12.82
CA PRO A 203 8.44 -2.64 13.25
C PRO A 203 8.78 -1.51 12.25
N SER A 204 8.06 -1.41 11.13
CA SER A 204 8.38 -0.45 10.06
C SER A 204 8.31 1.03 10.47
N ALA A 205 7.59 1.33 11.56
CA ALA A 205 7.20 2.67 11.99
C ALA A 205 6.41 3.48 10.93
N LEU A 206 5.88 2.82 9.89
CA LEU A 206 5.02 3.46 8.89
C LEU A 206 3.74 3.95 9.56
N MET A 207 3.50 5.26 9.49
CA MET A 207 2.29 5.89 10.02
C MET A 207 1.44 6.45 8.87
N LEU A 208 0.24 5.92 8.71
CA LEU A 208 -0.77 6.43 7.80
C LEU A 208 -1.78 7.26 8.57
N THR A 209 -2.17 8.41 8.02
CA THR A 209 -3.10 9.35 8.65
C THR A 209 -4.21 9.75 7.70
N LYS A 210 -5.29 10.32 8.25
CA LYS A 210 -6.47 10.75 7.48
C LYS A 210 -7.07 9.61 6.65
N LEU A 211 -6.99 8.39 7.21
CA LEU A 211 -7.71 7.25 6.69
C LEU A 211 -9.21 7.47 6.94
N ASN A 212 -10.03 6.85 6.10
CA ASN A 212 -11.47 6.77 6.27
C ASN A 212 -11.89 5.36 5.82
N ARG A 213 -11.48 4.37 6.60
CA ARG A 213 -11.61 2.95 6.28
C ARG A 213 -12.32 2.25 7.41
N THR A 214 -13.54 1.78 7.14
CA THR A 214 -14.25 0.91 8.06
C THR A 214 -13.74 -0.52 7.92
N ILE A 215 -13.35 -1.14 9.02
CA ILE A 215 -12.93 -2.55 9.07
C ILE A 215 -13.54 -3.23 10.30
N ALA A 216 -13.69 -4.55 10.24
CA ALA A 216 -13.94 -5.40 11.39
C ALA A 216 -12.63 -5.99 11.95
N VAL A 217 -12.36 -5.76 13.22
CA VAL A 217 -11.27 -6.38 13.98
C VAL A 217 -11.85 -7.51 14.84
N SER A 218 -11.21 -8.67 14.80
CA SER A 218 -11.54 -9.82 15.65
C SER A 218 -11.08 -9.55 17.08
N VAL A 219 -11.91 -9.88 18.07
CA VAL A 219 -11.63 -9.65 19.49
C VAL A 219 -11.63 -11.00 20.21
N PRO A 220 -10.47 -11.66 20.35
CA PRO A 220 -10.39 -12.91 21.09
C PRO A 220 -10.63 -12.68 22.59
N GLU A 221 -10.99 -13.74 23.31
CA GLU A 221 -11.17 -13.67 24.79
C GLU A 221 -9.90 -13.22 25.53
N THR A 222 -8.73 -13.39 24.90
CA THR A 222 -7.43 -12.92 25.43
C THR A 222 -7.20 -11.42 25.24
N ALA A 223 -8.06 -10.72 24.49
CA ALA A 223 -7.91 -9.29 24.27
C ALA A 223 -8.21 -8.51 25.55
N LEU A 224 -7.30 -7.59 25.90
CA LEU A 224 -7.51 -6.69 27.02
C LEU A 224 -8.41 -5.53 26.59
N LEU A 225 -9.40 -5.19 27.43
CA LEU A 225 -10.29 -4.06 27.21
C LEU A 225 -10.09 -3.04 28.33
N GLN A 226 -9.85 -1.79 27.96
CA GLN A 226 -9.69 -0.70 28.93
C GLN A 226 -10.35 0.59 28.47
N SER A 227 -10.62 1.47 29.43
CA SER A 227 -11.11 2.83 29.20
C SER A 227 -10.20 3.81 29.93
N VAL A 228 -9.88 4.94 29.30
CA VAL A 228 -9.11 6.03 29.91
C VAL A 228 -10.01 7.27 29.99
N GLY A 229 -10.20 7.79 31.20
CA GLY A 229 -10.93 9.03 31.42
C GLY A 229 -10.03 10.26 31.24
N PRO A 230 -10.59 11.47 31.07
CA PRO A 230 -9.81 12.70 30.86
C PRO A 230 -8.85 13.07 32.00
N THR A 231 -9.02 12.51 33.20
CA THR A 231 -8.19 12.79 34.40
C THR A 231 -7.70 11.54 35.13
N ASP A 232 -7.91 10.33 34.58
CA ASP A 232 -7.80 9.09 35.35
C ASP A 232 -6.77 8.08 34.81
N ALA A 233 -6.28 7.22 35.69
CA ALA A 233 -5.60 5.98 35.32
C ALA A 233 -6.54 5.05 34.51
N ALA A 234 -5.96 4.25 33.60
CA ALA A 234 -6.72 3.30 32.80
C ALA A 234 -7.54 2.35 33.68
N ARG A 235 -8.83 2.23 33.39
CA ARG A 235 -9.76 1.32 34.07
C ARG A 235 -10.05 0.13 33.17
N THR A 236 -9.98 -1.09 33.70
CA THR A 236 -10.35 -2.29 32.96
C THR A 236 -11.85 -2.28 32.66
N VAL A 237 -12.21 -2.50 31.40
CA VAL A 237 -13.59 -2.71 30.97
C VAL A 237 -13.80 -4.21 30.79
N THR A 238 -14.90 -4.76 31.27
CA THR A 238 -15.15 -6.21 31.19
C THR A 238 -15.99 -6.61 29.97
N ASN A 239 -16.58 -5.66 29.26
CA ASN A 239 -17.49 -5.94 28.17
C ASN A 239 -17.37 -4.95 27.01
N LEU A 240 -17.01 -5.48 25.83
CA LEU A 240 -16.89 -4.74 24.58
C LEU A 240 -18.22 -4.17 24.09
N THR A 241 -19.36 -4.81 24.41
CA THR A 241 -20.69 -4.38 23.93
C THR A 241 -21.17 -3.08 24.57
N LEU A 242 -20.44 -2.53 25.55
CA LEU A 242 -20.73 -1.23 26.14
C LEU A 242 -20.25 -0.06 25.25
N ALA A 243 -19.38 -0.34 24.27
CA ALA A 243 -18.89 0.67 23.33
C ALA A 243 -20.01 1.17 22.42
N GLN A 244 -20.13 2.50 22.32
CA GLN A 244 -21.15 3.16 21.51
C GLN A 244 -20.57 3.64 20.18
N LYS A 245 -21.44 3.71 19.17
CA LYS A 245 -21.07 4.28 17.87
C LYS A 245 -20.57 5.72 18.07
N GLY A 246 -19.40 6.01 17.52
CA GLY A 246 -18.74 7.33 17.62
C GLY A 246 -17.71 7.43 18.73
N ASP A 247 -17.66 6.47 19.67
CA ASP A 247 -16.63 6.44 20.71
C ASP A 247 -15.24 6.42 20.08
N LYS A 248 -14.32 7.18 20.67
CA LYS A 248 -12.91 7.10 20.30
C LYS A 248 -12.35 5.77 20.75
N VAL A 249 -11.55 5.16 19.87
CA VAL A 249 -10.94 3.87 20.16
C VAL A 249 -9.52 3.80 19.60
N VAL A 250 -8.66 3.17 20.38
CA VAL A 250 -7.33 2.73 19.97
C VAL A 250 -7.28 1.21 20.08
N VAL A 251 -6.82 0.55 19.01
CA VAL A 251 -6.67 -0.90 18.93
C VAL A 251 -5.21 -1.23 18.67
N TRP A 252 -4.60 -2.01 19.55
CA TRP A 252 -3.33 -2.67 19.29
C TRP A 252 -3.60 -4.10 18.87
N THR A 253 -3.10 -4.49 17.71
CA THR A 253 -3.30 -5.87 17.21
C THR A 253 -2.28 -6.82 17.81
N GLN A 254 -2.64 -8.10 17.86
CA GLN A 254 -1.68 -9.17 18.07
C GLN A 254 -0.64 -9.18 16.93
N PRO A 255 0.62 -9.56 17.19
CA PRO A 255 1.59 -9.81 16.14
C PRO A 255 1.12 -10.95 15.22
N ALA A 256 1.25 -10.76 13.92
CA ALA A 256 0.88 -11.76 12.91
C ALA A 256 1.83 -11.69 11.70
N PRO A 257 1.98 -12.77 10.92
CA PRO A 257 2.69 -12.70 9.65
C PRO A 257 1.89 -11.87 8.63
N ALA A 258 2.57 -10.96 7.92
CA ALA A 258 1.94 -10.12 6.92
C ALA A 258 1.36 -10.96 5.77
N THR A 259 0.12 -10.66 5.41
CA THR A 259 -0.57 -11.20 4.24
C THR A 259 -1.26 -10.04 3.52
N LEU A 260 -1.56 -10.20 2.23
CA LEU A 260 -2.26 -9.14 1.50
C LEU A 260 -3.62 -8.81 2.12
N LYS A 261 -4.33 -9.81 2.66
CA LYS A 261 -5.61 -9.59 3.36
C LYS A 261 -5.42 -8.71 4.60
N ALA A 262 -4.37 -8.95 5.37
CA ALA A 262 -4.03 -8.12 6.52
C ALA A 262 -3.65 -6.70 6.10
N GLU A 263 -2.79 -6.57 5.07
CA GLU A 263 -2.37 -5.26 4.53
C GLU A 263 -3.54 -4.43 4.03
N ARG A 264 -4.56 -5.04 3.41
CA ARG A 264 -5.79 -4.36 3.01
C ARG A 264 -6.73 -4.02 4.17
N GLY A 265 -6.55 -4.67 5.32
CA GLY A 265 -7.50 -4.60 6.43
C GLY A 265 -8.80 -5.32 6.12
N ASP A 266 -8.75 -6.45 5.41
CA ASP A 266 -9.93 -7.28 5.17
C ASP A 266 -10.57 -7.68 6.51
N ASP A 267 -11.91 -7.70 6.56
CA ASP A 267 -12.66 -7.91 7.78
C ASP A 267 -12.31 -9.23 8.48
N GLY A 268 -12.11 -9.14 9.80
CA GLY A 268 -11.82 -10.27 10.69
C GLY A 268 -10.38 -10.80 10.62
N ILE A 269 -9.53 -10.25 9.75
CA ILE A 269 -8.15 -10.72 9.59
C ILE A 269 -7.23 -10.20 10.69
N LEU A 270 -7.47 -8.97 11.17
CA LEU A 270 -6.71 -8.40 12.27
C LEU A 270 -7.34 -8.83 13.61
N SER A 271 -6.50 -9.27 14.54
CA SER A 271 -6.91 -9.69 15.89
C SER A 271 -6.43 -8.69 16.93
N ALA A 272 -7.30 -8.24 17.83
CA ALA A 272 -6.96 -7.30 18.88
C ALA A 272 -6.17 -7.99 20.01
N ALA A 273 -5.10 -7.33 20.48
CA ALA A 273 -4.41 -7.62 21.73
C ALA A 273 -4.90 -6.72 22.86
N LEU A 274 -5.12 -5.43 22.55
CA LEU A 274 -5.62 -4.42 23.48
C LEU A 274 -6.58 -3.48 22.74
N ILE A 275 -7.71 -3.16 23.36
CA ILE A 275 -8.64 -2.13 22.92
C ILE A 275 -8.78 -1.12 24.04
N GLN A 276 -8.56 0.15 23.73
CA GLN A 276 -8.72 1.27 24.66
C GLN A 276 -9.79 2.24 24.14
N PHE A 277 -10.77 2.52 24.97
CA PHE A 277 -11.77 3.57 24.78
C PHE A 277 -11.37 4.85 25.53
N GLY A 278 -11.82 6.02 25.04
CA GLY A 278 -11.54 7.33 25.65
C GLY A 278 -10.91 8.33 24.69
#